data_AF-A0A2A2RBP8-F1
#
_entry.id   AF-A0A2A2RBP8-F1
#
_cell.length_a   1.000
_cell.length_b   1.000
_cell.length_c   1.000
_cell.angle_alpha   90.00
_cell.angle_beta   90.00
_cell.angle_gamma   90.00
#
_symmetry.space_group_name_H-M   'P 1'
#
loop_
_entity.id
_entity.type
_entity.pdbx_description
1 polymer ?
#
loop_
_entity_poly.entity_id
_entity_poly.type
_entity_poly.pdbx_seq_one_letter_code
_entity_poly.pdbx_strand_id
1 'polypeptide(L)'
;DYAQIPLIFEHRALPAKPGVNYLDQVGGLRTGVIATCEGGTVAGLVGATAFDKAGKQIRKFAGDGGATHVQNFFDAVRSRRSQDLAAPVETGHLSASLCHFGNISYRAGESAPTAAIDATLGDFPAAGAIHRELQTHLQVHGIDLARQPFRLGPWLSLDAIGDGITAVSGQQEGALEYARFLLKETQRPPYAIPEKV
;
A
#
# COMPACT_ATOMS: atom_id res chain seq x y z
N ASP A 1 -12.08 -5.51 -8.21
CA ASP A 1 -11.02 -4.70 -8.80
C ASP A 1 -11.62 -3.38 -9.28
N TYR A 2 -10.96 -2.25 -9.01
CA TYR A 2 -11.45 -0.93 -9.38
C TYR A 2 -10.77 -0.48 -10.67
N ALA A 3 -11.08 -1.14 -11.79
CA ALA A 3 -10.42 -0.91 -13.09
C ALA A 3 -10.46 0.57 -13.54
N GLN A 4 -11.46 1.33 -13.10
CA GLN A 4 -11.59 2.75 -13.43
C GLN A 4 -10.78 3.68 -12.50
N ILE A 5 -10.41 3.21 -11.30
CA ILE A 5 -9.72 3.99 -10.26
C ILE A 5 -8.72 3.06 -9.55
N PRO A 6 -7.62 2.68 -10.21
CA PRO A 6 -6.62 1.81 -9.60
C PRO A 6 -6.00 2.50 -8.38
N LEU A 7 -5.96 1.77 -7.27
CA LEU A 7 -5.24 2.17 -6.06
C LEU A 7 -3.90 1.47 -6.06
N ILE A 8 -2.82 2.25 -5.95
CA ILE A 8 -1.48 1.71 -5.88
C ILE A 8 -0.81 2.20 -4.60
N PHE A 9 -0.23 1.25 -3.88
CA PHE A 9 0.57 1.51 -2.71
C PHE A 9 2.00 1.07 -2.99
N GLU A 10 2.93 2.00 -2.77
CA GLU A 10 4.33 1.76 -2.96
C GLU A 10 5.12 2.26 -1.75
N HIS A 11 6.06 1.44 -1.29
CA HIS A 11 6.97 1.82 -0.23
C HIS A 11 8.39 1.34 -0.54
N ARG A 12 9.24 2.28 -0.99
CA ARG A 12 10.67 2.05 -1.23
C ARG A 12 11.45 2.52 0.00
N ALA A 13 11.82 1.60 0.89
CA ALA A 13 12.56 1.90 2.12
C ALA A 13 14.08 2.11 1.89
N LEU A 14 14.47 2.59 0.71
CA LEU A 14 15.85 2.83 0.31
C LEU A 14 16.04 4.32 -0.04
N PRO A 15 17.19 4.92 0.28
CA PRO A 15 17.50 6.27 -0.18
C PRO A 15 17.46 6.37 -1.71
N ALA A 16 17.33 7.57 -2.27
CA ALA A 16 17.30 7.77 -3.71
C ALA A 16 18.54 7.19 -4.43
N LYS A 17 19.70 7.19 -3.76
CA LYS A 17 20.96 6.59 -4.21
C LYS A 17 21.91 6.36 -3.04
N PRO A 18 23.02 5.60 -3.22
CA PRO A 18 24.04 5.46 -2.18
C PRO A 18 24.57 6.82 -1.69
N GLY A 19 24.77 6.95 -0.39
CA GLY A 19 25.38 8.14 0.23
C GLY A 19 24.44 9.33 0.49
N VAL A 20 23.14 9.21 0.24
CA VAL A 20 22.14 10.24 0.61
C VAL A 20 21.16 9.70 1.65
N ASN A 21 20.50 10.61 2.38
CA ASN A 21 19.51 10.28 3.41
C ASN A 21 18.06 10.64 3.02
N TYR A 22 17.84 11.03 1.76
CA TYR A 22 16.52 11.34 1.24
C TYR A 22 16.02 10.23 0.31
N LEU A 23 14.71 9.98 0.32
CA LEU A 23 14.04 9.03 -0.56
C LEU A 23 13.91 9.59 -1.99
N ASP A 24 13.72 8.68 -2.95
CA ASP A 24 13.32 9.04 -4.32
C ASP A 24 11.93 9.71 -4.34
N GLN A 25 11.54 10.29 -5.46
CA GLN A 25 10.30 11.07 -5.57
C GLN A 25 9.42 10.64 -6.73
N VAL A 26 8.11 10.59 -6.46
CA VAL A 26 7.07 10.46 -7.47
C VAL A 26 6.20 11.72 -7.40
N GLY A 27 6.03 12.42 -8.51
CA GLY A 27 5.23 13.66 -8.55
C GLY A 27 5.72 14.75 -7.57
N GLY A 28 7.01 14.78 -7.27
CA GLY A 28 7.62 15.70 -6.30
C GLY A 28 7.43 15.32 -4.82
N LEU A 29 6.80 14.17 -4.53
CA LEU A 29 6.62 13.65 -3.18
C LEU A 29 7.59 12.50 -2.90
N ARG A 30 8.23 12.56 -1.73
CA ARG A 30 8.99 11.42 -1.16
C ARG A 30 8.11 10.46 -0.37
N THR A 31 7.04 10.99 0.18
CA THR A 31 6.03 10.27 0.97
C THR A 31 4.74 11.06 0.87
N GLY A 32 3.64 10.39 0.57
CA GLY A 32 2.34 11.04 0.46
C GLY A 32 1.38 10.25 -0.43
N VAL A 33 0.27 10.91 -0.73
CA VAL A 33 -0.80 10.41 -1.58
C VAL A 33 -0.88 11.30 -2.80
N ILE A 34 -1.03 10.66 -3.96
CA ILE A 34 -1.28 11.32 -5.24
C ILE A 34 -2.61 10.78 -5.76
N ALA A 35 -3.61 11.66 -5.86
CA ALA A 35 -4.87 11.37 -6.50
C ALA A 35 -4.90 12.06 -7.86
N THR A 36 -4.89 11.26 -8.93
CA THR A 36 -5.03 11.76 -10.30
C THR A 36 -6.48 11.62 -10.75
N CYS A 37 -7.06 12.72 -11.20
CA CYS A 37 -8.44 12.82 -11.64
C CYS A 37 -8.52 13.40 -13.06
N GLU A 38 -9.72 13.42 -13.64
CA GLU A 38 -9.94 13.96 -14.99
C GLU A 38 -9.51 15.42 -15.19
N GLY A 39 -9.43 16.22 -14.12
CA GLY A 39 -9.08 17.65 -14.15
C GLY A 39 -7.63 17.96 -13.78
N GLY A 40 -6.85 16.98 -13.31
CA GLY A 40 -5.50 17.19 -12.80
C GLY A 40 -5.21 16.30 -11.59
N THR A 41 -4.37 16.79 -10.68
CA THR A 41 -3.82 15.96 -9.58
C THR A 41 -3.91 16.69 -8.24
N VAL A 42 -4.27 15.97 -7.18
CA VAL A 42 -4.09 16.40 -5.79
C VAL A 42 -2.97 15.57 -5.18
N ALA A 43 -1.92 16.24 -4.68
CA ALA A 43 -0.75 15.57 -4.13
C ALA A 43 -0.38 16.16 -2.77
N GLY A 44 -0.12 15.31 -1.76
CA GLY A 44 0.19 15.76 -0.41
C GLY A 44 0.43 14.67 0.63
N LEU A 45 0.79 15.07 1.84
CA LEU A 45 0.87 14.19 3.03
C LEU A 45 0.25 14.89 4.23
N VAL A 46 0.89 15.94 4.74
CA VAL A 46 0.37 16.75 5.86
C VAL A 46 -0.74 17.67 5.38
N GLY A 47 -0.45 18.46 4.34
CA GLY A 47 -1.43 19.16 3.52
C GLY A 47 -1.32 18.66 2.09
N ALA A 48 -2.08 19.28 1.18
CA ALA A 48 -2.09 18.90 -0.23
C ALA A 48 -2.14 20.11 -1.16
N THR A 49 -1.75 19.91 -2.41
CA THR A 49 -1.90 20.92 -3.45
C THR A 49 -2.60 20.29 -4.66
N ALA A 50 -3.62 20.97 -5.16
CA ALA A 50 -4.29 20.64 -6.40
C ALA A 50 -3.61 21.37 -7.56
N PHE A 51 -3.32 20.64 -8.63
CA PHE A 51 -2.74 21.13 -9.87
C PHE A 51 -3.66 20.77 -11.05
N ASP A 52 -3.74 21.63 -12.06
CA ASP A 52 -4.42 21.32 -13.32
C ASP A 52 -3.58 20.39 -14.21
N LYS A 53 -4.12 20.02 -15.37
CA LYS A 53 -3.41 19.18 -16.36
C LYS A 53 -2.09 19.77 -16.87
N ALA A 54 -1.91 21.08 -16.80
CA ALA A 54 -0.68 21.76 -17.19
C ALA A 54 0.31 21.89 -16.03
N GLY A 55 0.01 21.31 -14.86
CA GLY A 55 0.83 21.43 -13.66
C GLY A 55 0.72 22.79 -12.97
N LYS A 56 -0.23 23.64 -13.36
CA LYS A 56 -0.44 24.92 -12.69
C LYS A 56 -1.21 24.68 -11.40
N GLN A 57 -0.72 25.28 -10.31
CA GLN A 57 -1.40 25.23 -9.02
C GLN A 57 -2.81 25.85 -9.13
N ILE A 58 -3.82 25.06 -8.77
CA ILE A 58 -5.22 25.50 -8.63
C ILE A 58 -5.44 25.98 -7.21
N ARG A 59 -5.10 25.15 -6.21
CA ARG A 59 -5.39 25.43 -4.79
C ARG A 59 -4.43 24.68 -3.86
N LYS A 60 -4.07 25.33 -2.77
CA LYS A 60 -3.34 24.71 -1.66
C LYS A 60 -4.28 24.45 -0.48
N PHE A 61 -4.16 23.26 0.11
CA PHE A 61 -4.85 22.84 1.32
C PHE A 61 -3.82 22.75 2.44
N ALA A 62 -3.93 23.63 3.43
CA ALA A 62 -3.07 23.58 4.60
C ALA A 62 -3.40 22.34 5.44
N GLY A 63 -2.37 21.67 5.93
CA GLY A 63 -2.47 20.63 6.95
C GLY A 63 -1.97 21.17 8.28
N ASP A 64 -2.51 20.64 9.38
CA ASP A 64 -2.11 21.00 10.75
C ASP A 64 -1.05 20.05 11.34
N GLY A 65 -0.59 19.06 10.55
CA GLY A 65 0.36 18.05 11.01
C GLY A 65 -0.18 17.12 12.09
N GLY A 66 -1.51 17.04 12.23
CA GLY A 66 -2.17 16.26 13.28
C GLY A 66 -2.23 16.97 14.62
N ALA A 67 -2.01 18.29 14.67
CA ALA A 67 -2.08 19.08 15.91
C ALA A 67 -3.41 18.91 16.67
N THR A 68 -4.50 18.62 15.96
CA THR A 68 -5.84 18.43 16.54
C THR A 68 -6.19 16.98 16.89
N HIS A 69 -5.35 15.99 16.53
CA HIS A 69 -5.67 14.57 16.69
C HIS A 69 -5.93 14.18 18.15
N VAL A 70 -5.04 14.59 19.06
CA VAL A 70 -5.14 14.26 20.50
C VAL A 70 -6.37 14.92 21.12
N GLN A 71 -6.68 16.15 20.74
CA GLN A 71 -7.86 16.86 21.21
C GLN A 71 -9.14 16.16 20.74
N ASN A 72 -9.23 15.81 19.44
CA ASN A 72 -10.37 15.09 18.90
C ASN A 72 -10.60 13.75 19.62
N PHE A 73 -9.53 13.00 19.90
CA PHE A 73 -9.63 11.75 20.67
C PHE A 73 -10.24 11.99 22.06
N PHE A 74 -9.72 12.96 22.83
CA PHE A 74 -10.25 13.24 24.17
C PHE A 74 -11.69 13.75 24.13
N ASP A 75 -12.06 14.55 23.13
CA ASP A 75 -13.42 15.05 22.99
C ASP A 75 -14.40 13.93 22.67
N ALA A 76 -14.04 12.99 21.79
CA ALA A 76 -14.84 11.81 21.50
C ALA A 76 -14.96 10.87 22.71
N VAL A 77 -13.90 10.70 23.51
CA VAL A 77 -13.94 9.92 24.75
C VAL A 77 -14.86 10.56 25.78
N ARG A 78 -14.79 11.89 25.95
CA ARG A 78 -15.64 12.64 26.88
C ARG A 78 -17.10 12.61 26.45
N SER A 79 -17.37 12.81 25.16
CA SER A 79 -18.73 12.83 24.63
C SER A 79 -19.34 11.44 24.54
N ARG A 80 -18.51 10.39 24.47
CA ARG A 80 -18.89 8.99 24.20
C ARG A 80 -19.67 8.81 22.90
N ARG A 81 -19.49 9.73 21.94
CA ARG A 81 -20.12 9.70 20.63
C ARG A 81 -19.08 9.31 19.58
N SER A 82 -19.21 8.12 18.99
CA SER A 82 -18.27 7.64 17.98
C SER A 82 -18.26 8.52 16.72
N GLN A 83 -19.39 9.16 16.40
CA GLN A 83 -19.48 10.09 15.27
C GLN A 83 -18.64 11.37 15.44
N ASP A 84 -18.14 11.65 16.65
CA ASP A 84 -17.26 12.80 16.89
C ASP A 84 -15.79 12.47 16.51
N LEU A 85 -15.44 11.20 16.26
CA LEU A 85 -14.11 10.82 15.82
C LEU A 85 -13.87 11.26 14.37
N ALA A 86 -12.79 12.02 14.16
CA ALA A 86 -12.37 12.41 12.81
C ALA A 86 -11.85 11.22 11.99
N ALA A 87 -11.31 10.20 12.65
CA ALA A 87 -10.82 8.97 12.04
C ALA A 87 -11.22 7.76 12.90
N PRO A 88 -12.34 7.10 12.58
CA PRO A 88 -12.74 5.84 13.22
C PRO A 88 -11.69 4.74 13.01
N VAL A 89 -11.63 3.78 13.94
CA VAL A 89 -10.62 2.70 13.93
C VAL A 89 -10.70 1.85 12.66
N GLU A 90 -11.90 1.69 12.11
CA GLU A 90 -12.18 0.97 10.86
C GLU A 90 -11.41 1.58 9.68
N THR A 91 -11.20 2.90 9.68
CA THR A 91 -10.39 3.58 8.65
C THR A 91 -8.93 3.13 8.74
N GLY A 92 -8.39 3.08 9.97
CA GLY A 92 -7.03 2.61 10.23
C GLY A 92 -6.87 1.14 9.84
N HIS A 93 -7.83 0.30 10.23
CA HIS A 93 -7.89 -1.12 9.87
C HIS A 93 -7.80 -1.32 8.35
N LEU A 94 -8.71 -0.70 7.57
CA LEU A 94 -8.72 -0.84 6.11
C LEU A 94 -7.40 -0.39 5.47
N SER A 95 -6.82 0.71 5.96
CA SER A 95 -5.54 1.21 5.44
C SER A 95 -4.37 0.26 5.71
N ALA A 96 -4.32 -0.34 6.91
CA ALA A 96 -3.26 -1.26 7.32
C ALA A 96 -3.40 -2.63 6.62
N SER A 97 -4.64 -3.08 6.38
CA SER A 97 -4.92 -4.35 5.71
C SER A 97 -4.26 -4.43 4.33
N LEU A 98 -4.18 -3.32 3.58
CA LEU A 98 -3.50 -3.32 2.27
C LEU A 98 -2.02 -3.72 2.37
N CYS A 99 -1.30 -3.19 3.37
CA CYS A 99 0.09 -3.55 3.63
C CYS A 99 0.21 -5.03 4.02
N HIS A 100 -0.73 -5.54 4.82
CA HIS A 100 -0.76 -6.94 5.23
C HIS A 100 -1.00 -7.87 4.04
N PHE A 101 -1.99 -7.60 3.19
CA PHE A 101 -2.25 -8.43 2.01
C PHE A 101 -1.10 -8.41 1.00
N GLY A 102 -0.46 -7.25 0.79
CA GLY A 102 0.77 -7.17 -0.01
C GLY A 102 1.89 -8.04 0.54
N ASN A 103 2.08 -8.04 1.87
CA ASN A 103 3.07 -8.88 2.54
C ASN A 103 2.72 -10.38 2.46
N ILE A 104 1.45 -10.74 2.62
CA ILE A 104 0.96 -12.12 2.48
C ILE A 104 1.22 -12.62 1.06
N SER A 105 0.83 -11.85 0.05
CA SER A 105 1.11 -12.18 -1.36
C SER A 105 2.60 -12.36 -1.57
N TYR A 106 3.43 -11.43 -1.09
CA TYR A 106 4.89 -11.55 -1.16
C TYR A 106 5.40 -12.84 -0.49
N ARG A 107 4.99 -13.17 0.75
CA ARG A 107 5.46 -14.37 1.47
C ARG A 107 5.01 -15.68 0.84
N ALA A 108 3.79 -15.71 0.29
CA ALA A 108 3.26 -16.84 -0.45
C ALA A 108 3.82 -16.95 -1.88
N GLY A 109 4.56 -15.94 -2.34
CA GLY A 109 5.16 -15.90 -3.66
C GLY A 109 6.44 -16.68 -3.80
N GLU A 110 6.95 -16.76 -5.02
CA GLU A 110 8.20 -17.42 -5.37
C GLU A 110 9.13 -16.51 -6.14
N SER A 111 10.41 -16.89 -6.23
CA SER A 111 11.39 -16.19 -7.06
C SER A 111 10.93 -16.17 -8.51
N ALA A 112 10.86 -14.98 -9.12
CA ALA A 112 10.42 -14.80 -10.49
C ALA A 112 11.32 -13.81 -11.25
N PRO A 113 11.63 -14.08 -12.53
CA PRO A 113 12.33 -13.11 -13.37
C PRO A 113 11.41 -11.94 -13.70
N THR A 114 12.01 -10.77 -13.98
CA THR A 114 11.31 -9.56 -14.43
C THR A 114 10.27 -9.82 -15.52
N ALA A 115 10.62 -10.63 -16.53
CA ALA A 115 9.73 -10.90 -17.66
C ALA A 115 8.43 -11.62 -17.25
N ALA A 116 8.49 -12.51 -16.24
CA ALA A 116 7.30 -13.17 -15.73
C ALA A 116 6.40 -12.18 -14.97
N ILE A 117 7.00 -11.28 -14.17
CA ILE A 117 6.29 -10.23 -13.46
C ILE A 117 5.62 -9.26 -14.44
N ASP A 118 6.33 -8.84 -15.48
CA ASP A 118 5.79 -7.96 -16.52
C ASP A 118 4.59 -8.59 -17.24
N ALA A 119 4.65 -9.90 -17.50
CA ALA A 119 3.51 -10.64 -18.08
C ALA A 119 2.31 -10.68 -17.11
N THR A 120 2.53 -10.95 -15.82
CA THR A 120 1.48 -10.95 -14.79
C THR A 120 0.84 -9.57 -14.60
N LEU A 121 1.64 -8.50 -14.71
CA LEU A 121 1.17 -7.12 -14.57
C LEU A 121 0.63 -6.53 -15.89
N GLY A 122 0.50 -7.32 -16.96
CA GLY A 122 0.10 -6.84 -18.28
C GLY A 122 -1.25 -6.12 -18.29
N ASP A 123 -2.20 -6.60 -17.50
CA ASP A 123 -3.53 -6.00 -17.34
C ASP A 123 -3.53 -4.77 -16.40
N PHE A 124 -2.39 -4.46 -15.78
CA PHE A 124 -2.20 -3.39 -14.79
C PHE A 124 -1.06 -2.43 -15.19
N PRO A 125 -1.25 -1.59 -16.23
CA PRO A 125 -0.17 -0.75 -16.78
C PRO A 125 0.54 0.12 -15.74
N ALA A 126 -0.20 0.64 -14.75
CA ALA A 126 0.36 1.47 -13.70
C ALA A 126 1.23 0.68 -12.71
N ALA A 127 0.85 -0.56 -12.37
CA ALA A 127 1.70 -1.46 -11.58
C ALA A 127 2.95 -1.86 -12.37
N GLY A 128 2.82 -2.11 -13.68
CA GLY A 128 3.97 -2.37 -14.55
C GLY A 128 4.93 -1.17 -14.66
N ALA A 129 4.44 0.06 -14.64
CA ALA A 129 5.29 1.26 -14.58
C ALA A 129 6.10 1.32 -13.29
N ILE A 130 5.44 1.08 -12.15
CA ILE A 130 6.10 1.04 -10.84
C ILE A 130 7.13 -0.10 -10.76
N HIS A 131 6.85 -1.27 -11.31
CA HIS A 131 7.81 -2.37 -11.39
C HIS A 131 9.10 -1.96 -12.12
N ARG A 132 8.99 -1.25 -13.25
CA ARG A 132 10.16 -0.74 -14.00
C ARG A 132 10.93 0.35 -13.23
N GLU A 133 10.23 1.24 -12.54
CA GLU A 133 10.88 2.23 -11.68
C GLU A 133 11.61 1.59 -10.51
N LEU A 134 11.02 0.56 -9.89
CA LEU A 134 11.67 -0.21 -8.83
C LEU A 134 12.93 -0.90 -9.33
N GLN A 135 12.92 -1.49 -10.53
CA GLN A 135 14.12 -2.05 -11.16
C GLN A 135 15.23 -0.99 -11.31
N THR A 136 14.86 0.19 -11.79
CA THR A 136 15.80 1.31 -11.96
C THR A 136 16.38 1.73 -10.61
N HIS A 137 15.54 1.83 -9.58
CA HIS A 137 15.98 2.19 -8.22
C HIS A 137 16.93 1.15 -7.64
N LEU A 138 16.61 -0.14 -7.79
CA LEU A 138 17.49 -1.24 -7.35
C LEU A 138 18.82 -1.26 -8.10
N GLN A 139 18.82 -0.96 -9.40
CA GLN A 139 20.05 -0.84 -10.19
C GLN A 139 20.94 0.31 -9.71
N VAL A 140 20.36 1.45 -9.32
CA VAL A 140 21.10 2.58 -8.71
C VAL A 140 21.83 2.15 -7.42
N HIS A 141 21.29 1.16 -6.71
CA HIS A 141 21.92 0.56 -5.52
C HIS A 141 22.81 -0.65 -5.82
N GLY A 142 23.07 -0.95 -7.11
CA GLY A 142 23.94 -2.05 -7.52
C GLY A 142 23.35 -3.44 -7.27
N ILE A 143 22.03 -3.56 -7.14
CA ILE A 143 21.35 -4.85 -7.00
C ILE A 143 21.21 -5.50 -8.38
N ASP A 144 21.81 -6.67 -8.53
CA ASP A 144 21.73 -7.49 -9.75
C ASP A 144 20.53 -8.43 -9.67
N LEU A 145 19.46 -8.12 -10.41
CA LEU A 145 18.22 -8.90 -10.43
C LEU A 145 18.37 -10.27 -11.12
N ALA A 146 19.43 -10.52 -11.88
CA ALA A 146 19.72 -11.87 -12.38
C ALA A 146 20.25 -12.78 -11.26
N ARG A 147 20.92 -12.20 -10.26
CA ARG A 147 21.44 -12.92 -9.08
C ARG A 147 20.48 -12.89 -7.90
N GLN A 148 19.71 -11.83 -7.77
CA GLN A 148 18.72 -11.60 -6.71
C GLN A 148 17.37 -11.25 -7.35
N PRO A 149 16.69 -12.24 -7.95
CA PRO A 149 15.40 -12.02 -8.59
C PRO A 149 14.36 -11.52 -7.59
N PHE A 150 13.35 -10.85 -8.12
CA PHE A 150 12.17 -10.50 -7.36
C PHE A 150 11.41 -11.73 -6.88
N ARG A 151 10.52 -11.51 -5.91
CA ARG A 151 9.51 -12.49 -5.53
C ARG A 151 8.15 -12.05 -6.07
N LEU A 152 7.48 -12.94 -6.79
CA LEU A 152 6.14 -12.71 -7.32
C LEU A 152 5.14 -13.52 -6.50
N GLY A 153 4.26 -12.80 -5.81
CA GLY A 153 3.14 -13.36 -5.07
C GLY A 153 1.93 -13.70 -5.93
N PRO A 154 1.06 -14.63 -5.49
CA PRO A 154 -0.21 -14.84 -6.15
C PRO A 154 -1.14 -13.64 -5.95
N TRP A 155 -2.05 -13.43 -6.90
CA TRP A 155 -3.19 -12.55 -6.73
C TRP A 155 -4.09 -13.08 -5.63
N LEU A 156 -4.46 -12.22 -4.67
CA LEU A 156 -5.33 -12.58 -3.56
C LEU A 156 -6.76 -12.12 -3.86
N SER A 157 -7.71 -13.05 -3.86
CA SER A 157 -9.14 -12.72 -3.81
C SER A 157 -9.56 -12.59 -2.36
N LEU A 158 -10.07 -11.41 -2.00
CA LEU A 158 -10.52 -11.11 -0.64
C LEU A 158 -12.02 -11.34 -0.51
N ASP A 159 -12.49 -11.57 0.72
CA ASP A 159 -13.91 -11.48 1.05
C ASP A 159 -14.41 -10.04 0.79
N ALA A 160 -15.62 -9.91 0.28
CA ALA A 160 -16.27 -8.61 0.13
C ALA A 160 -16.65 -8.01 1.50
N ILE A 161 -16.83 -8.86 2.51
CA ILE A 161 -17.21 -8.47 3.88
C ILE A 161 -16.20 -9.08 4.84
N GLY A 162 -15.26 -8.27 5.31
CA GLY A 162 -14.22 -8.67 6.28
C GLY A 162 -12.83 -8.82 5.64
N ASP A 163 -11.95 -9.57 6.30
CA ASP A 163 -10.52 -9.66 5.95
C ASP A 163 -10.09 -11.07 5.47
N GLY A 164 -11.05 -11.89 5.06
CA GLY A 164 -10.78 -13.26 4.60
C GLY A 164 -10.13 -13.31 3.23
N ILE A 165 -9.30 -14.33 2.98
CA ILE A 165 -8.79 -14.67 1.65
C ILE A 165 -9.61 -15.83 1.10
N THR A 166 -10.35 -15.60 0.01
CA THR A 166 -11.29 -16.56 -0.58
C THR A 166 -10.63 -17.45 -1.64
N ALA A 167 -9.67 -16.91 -2.37
CA ALA A 167 -8.88 -17.63 -3.37
C ALA A 167 -7.50 -16.98 -3.57
N VAL A 168 -6.58 -17.72 -4.17
CA VAL A 168 -5.30 -17.22 -4.66
C VAL A 168 -5.11 -17.65 -6.12
N SER A 169 -4.47 -16.83 -6.94
CA SER A 169 -4.14 -17.23 -8.32
C SER A 169 -2.98 -18.23 -8.35
N GLY A 170 -2.87 -18.99 -9.44
CA GLY A 170 -1.80 -19.98 -9.63
C GLY A 170 -2.24 -21.40 -9.26
N GLN A 171 -1.35 -22.37 -9.45
CA GLN A 171 -1.63 -23.79 -9.23
C GLN A 171 -0.79 -24.41 -8.12
N GLN A 172 -0.20 -23.59 -7.26
CA GLN A 172 0.63 -24.09 -6.17
C GLN A 172 -0.26 -24.71 -5.08
N GLU A 173 -0.09 -26.00 -4.87
CA GLU A 173 -0.80 -26.75 -3.84
C GLU A 173 -0.51 -26.15 -2.46
N GLY A 174 -1.55 -25.93 -1.65
CA GLY A 174 -1.43 -25.35 -0.31
C GLY A 174 -1.27 -23.83 -0.24
N ALA A 175 -1.20 -23.11 -1.37
CA ALA A 175 -0.97 -21.66 -1.36
C ALA A 175 -2.12 -20.88 -0.69
N LEU A 176 -3.36 -21.33 -0.85
CA LEU A 176 -4.52 -20.70 -0.20
C LEU A 176 -4.50 -20.92 1.32
N GLU A 177 -4.20 -22.13 1.77
CA GLU A 177 -4.06 -22.49 3.17
C GLU A 177 -2.93 -21.70 3.83
N TYR A 178 -1.79 -21.57 3.15
CA TYR A 178 -0.67 -20.77 3.63
C TYR A 178 -1.01 -19.28 3.73
N ALA A 179 -1.63 -18.70 2.69
CA ALA A 179 -2.05 -17.30 2.72
C ALA A 179 -3.06 -17.03 3.86
N ARG A 180 -4.01 -17.94 4.10
CA ARG A 180 -4.96 -17.86 5.23
C ARG A 180 -4.28 -18.00 6.58
N PHE A 181 -3.30 -18.90 6.70
CA PHE A 181 -2.49 -19.01 7.90
C PHE A 181 -1.79 -17.69 8.24
N LEU A 182 -1.28 -16.97 7.23
CA LEU A 182 -0.58 -15.69 7.43
C LEU A 182 -1.48 -14.53 7.91
N LEU A 183 -2.81 -14.67 7.87
CA LEU A 183 -3.73 -13.65 8.43
C LEU A 183 -3.65 -13.57 9.96
N LYS A 184 -3.38 -14.70 10.62
CA LYS A 184 -3.33 -14.79 12.09
C LYS A 184 -1.96 -15.25 12.61
N GLU A 185 -1.20 -15.97 11.78
CA GLU A 185 0.04 -16.68 12.11
C GLU A 185 -0.09 -17.52 13.40
N THR A 186 1.04 -17.97 13.94
CA THR A 186 1.06 -18.58 15.26
C THR A 186 0.82 -17.51 16.33
N GLN A 187 -0.34 -17.58 16.97
CA GLN A 187 -0.68 -16.66 18.04
C GLN A 187 -0.01 -17.07 19.35
N ARG A 188 0.46 -16.08 20.12
CA ARG A 188 1.11 -16.30 21.43
C ARG A 188 0.05 -16.39 22.54
N PRO A 189 -0.14 -17.53 23.22
CA PRO A 189 -1.03 -17.61 24.38
C PRO A 189 -0.54 -16.70 25.53
N PRO A 190 -1.44 -16.06 26.30
CA PRO A 190 -2.90 -16.06 26.17
C PRO A 190 -3.47 -14.98 25.20
N TYR A 191 -2.63 -14.30 24.43
CA TYR A 191 -3.00 -13.15 23.58
C TYR A 191 -3.55 -13.57 22.20
N ALA A 192 -4.32 -14.66 22.16
CA ALA A 192 -4.96 -15.11 20.93
C ALA A 192 -6.09 -14.14 20.52
N ILE A 193 -6.23 -13.89 19.22
CA ILE A 193 -7.34 -13.11 18.69
C ILE A 193 -8.58 -14.01 18.76
N PRO A 194 -9.64 -13.62 19.48
CA PRO A 194 -10.80 -14.46 19.64
C PRO A 194 -11.52 -14.64 18.29
N GLU A 195 -12.05 -15.85 18.03
CA GLU A 195 -12.83 -16.14 16.81
C GLU A 195 -14.16 -15.38 16.78
N LYS A 196 -14.61 -14.85 17.91
CA LYS A 196 -15.82 -14.04 18.07
C LYS A 196 -15.54 -12.91 19.05
N VAL A 197 -15.87 -11.68 18.65
CA VAL A 197 -15.79 -10.46 19.47
C VAL A 197 -17.12 -10.20 20.15
#